data_AF-A0A953MQX3-F1
#
_entry.id   AF-A0A953MQX3-F1
#
_cell.length_a   1.000
_cell.length_b   1.000
_cell.length_c   1.000
_cell.angle_alpha   90.00
_cell.angle_beta   90.00
_cell.angle_gamma   90.00
#
_symmetry.space_group_name_H-M   'P 1'
#
loop_
_entity.id
_entity.type
_entity.pdbx_description
1 polymer ?
#
loop_
_entity_poly.entity_id
_entity_poly.type
_entity_poly.pdbx_seq_one_letter_code
_entity_poly.pdbx_strand_id
1 'polypeptide(L)'
;KYPMGYFSAEYSYIINAPVRNFLRVGYKHIIEIPVFEYIAPGLNGFTNFKGFNGISPEVSLGLFRAFNAFTVYTRYRFNAMPGQKGSEFHEFSIGLYTNFFSLNF
;
A
#
# COMPACT_ATOMS: atom_id res chain seq x y z
N LYS A 1 -11.38 -10.70 -11.80
CA LYS A 1 -12.24 -9.68 -11.18
C LYS A 1 -11.67 -9.38 -9.81
N TYR A 2 -11.48 -8.11 -9.50
CA TYR A 2 -10.92 -7.66 -8.23
C TYR A 2 -12.05 -7.33 -7.24
N PRO A 3 -11.83 -7.45 -5.93
CA PRO A 3 -12.78 -6.93 -4.96
C PRO A 3 -12.81 -5.39 -5.06
N MET A 4 -13.95 -4.77 -4.72
CA MET A 4 -14.09 -3.30 -4.72
C MET A 4 -13.07 -2.60 -3.81
N GLY A 5 -12.59 -3.28 -2.77
CA GLY A 5 -11.54 -2.78 -1.90
C GLY A 5 -11.16 -3.80 -0.84
N TYR A 6 -10.16 -3.45 -0.03
CA TYR A 6 -9.69 -4.31 1.04
C TYR A 6 -9.09 -3.50 2.19
N PHE A 7 -9.21 -4.06 3.40
CA PHE A 7 -8.41 -3.64 4.53
C PHE A 7 -7.06 -4.35 4.48
N SER A 8 -6.00 -3.63 4.83
CA SER A 8 -4.64 -4.12 4.79
C SER A 8 -4.01 -4.02 6.17
N ALA A 9 -3.21 -5.02 6.51
CA ALA A 9 -2.24 -5.00 7.60
C ALA A 9 -0.88 -5.32 6.99
N GLU A 10 0.07 -4.39 7.09
CA GLU A 10 1.36 -4.48 6.42
C GLU A 10 2.49 -4.28 7.42
N TYR A 11 3.57 -5.04 7.23
CA TYR A 11 4.85 -4.79 7.88
C TYR A 11 5.88 -4.40 6.82
N SER A 12 6.72 -3.41 7.11
CA SER A 12 7.82 -3.03 6.23
C SER A 12 9.09 -2.76 7.02
N TYR A 13 10.20 -3.21 6.45
CA TYR A 13 11.55 -2.93 6.92
C TYR A 13 12.31 -2.11 5.87
N ILE A 14 12.72 -0.89 6.21
CA ILE A 14 13.53 -0.02 5.33
C ILE A 14 15.00 -0.14 5.71
N ILE A 15 15.83 -0.60 4.78
CA ILE A 15 17.28 -0.71 4.95
C ILE A 15 17.89 0.69 4.95
N ASN A 16 18.86 0.93 5.84
CA ASN A 16 19.61 2.20 5.95
C ASN A 16 18.77 3.47 6.22
N ALA A 17 17.57 3.32 6.81
CA ALA A 17 16.77 4.46 7.27
C ALA A 17 16.96 4.71 8.79
N PRO A 18 16.76 5.96 9.27
CA PRO A 18 16.73 6.29 10.69
C PRO A 18 15.61 5.54 11.45
N VAL A 19 14.43 5.43 10.83
CA VAL A 19 13.32 4.58 11.28
C VAL A 19 13.16 3.45 10.28
N ARG A 20 13.29 2.21 10.75
CA ARG A 20 13.35 1.04 9.87
C ARG A 20 12.10 0.19 9.87
N ASN A 21 11.42 0.09 11.01
CA ASN A 21 10.28 -0.81 11.19
C ASN A 21 8.97 -0.02 11.15
N PHE A 22 8.04 -0.49 10.33
CA PHE A 22 6.72 0.11 10.21
C PHE A 22 5.68 -0.99 10.18
N LEU A 23 4.73 -0.92 11.12
CA LEU A 23 3.46 -1.60 11.01
C LEU A 23 2.44 -0.63 10.45
N ARG A 24 1.63 -1.06 9.50
CA ARG A 24 0.60 -0.24 8.87
C ARG A 24 -0.73 -0.96 8.83
N VAL A 25 -1.79 -0.19 8.99
CA VAL A 25 -3.16 -0.64 8.78
C VAL A 25 -3.91 0.39 7.96
N GLY A 26 -4.72 -0.04 7.01
CA GLY A 26 -5.37 0.89 6.11
C GLY A 26 -6.40 0.26 5.21
N TYR A 27 -7.08 1.11 4.43
CA TYR A 27 -8.05 0.70 3.44
C TYR A 27 -7.60 1.12 2.05
N LYS A 28 -7.89 0.27 1.07
CA LYS A 28 -7.63 0.53 -0.34
C LYS A 28 -8.87 0.22 -1.15
N HIS A 29 -9.20 1.13 -2.04
CA HIS A 29 -10.32 0.98 -2.95
C HIS A 29 -9.77 0.63 -4.33
N ILE A 30 -10.24 -0.46 -4.94
CA ILE A 30 -9.77 -0.89 -6.26
C ILE A 30 -10.77 -0.43 -7.31
N ILE A 31 -10.24 0.21 -8.36
CA ILE A 31 -10.98 0.63 -9.54
C ILE A 31 -10.35 -0.09 -10.74
N GLU A 32 -11.07 -1.04 -11.32
CA GLU A 32 -10.64 -1.74 -12.54
C GLU A 32 -10.65 -0.77 -13.72
N ILE A 33 -9.60 -0.78 -14.56
CA ILE A 33 -9.49 0.04 -15.76
C ILE A 33 -9.10 -0.83 -16.97
N PRO A 34 -9.33 -0.40 -18.22
CA PRO A 34 -9.10 -1.29 -19.38
C PRO A 34 -7.64 -1.48 -19.76
N VAL A 35 -6.79 -0.47 -19.51
CA VAL A 35 -5.38 -0.45 -19.97
C VAL A 35 -4.45 -1.13 -18.97
N PHE A 36 -4.78 -1.03 -17.68
CA PHE A 36 -4.05 -1.60 -16.56
C PHE A 36 -5.03 -2.42 -15.73
N GLU A 37 -4.59 -3.45 -15.04
CA GLU A 37 -5.48 -4.31 -14.25
C GLU A 37 -6.33 -3.54 -13.25
N TYR A 38 -5.76 -2.52 -12.58
CA TYR A 38 -6.49 -1.60 -11.71
C TYR A 38 -5.69 -0.35 -11.34
N ILE A 39 -6.38 0.67 -10.84
CA ILE A 39 -5.82 1.71 -9.97
C ILE A 39 -6.46 1.61 -8.58
N ALA A 40 -5.64 1.74 -7.54
CA ALA A 40 -6.11 1.59 -6.17
C ALA A 40 -5.58 2.70 -5.24
N PRO A 41 -6.34 3.79 -5.04
CA PRO A 41 -6.06 4.73 -3.97
C PRO A 41 -6.27 4.07 -2.59
N GLY A 42 -5.43 4.47 -1.63
CA GLY A 42 -5.48 3.95 -0.29
C GLY A 42 -5.05 4.97 0.75
N LEU A 43 -5.48 4.73 1.99
CA LEU A 43 -5.05 5.49 3.16
C LEU A 43 -4.72 4.52 4.27
N ASN A 44 -3.54 4.70 4.86
CA ASN A 44 -3.10 3.88 5.98
C ASN A 44 -2.70 4.77 7.17
N GLY A 45 -2.82 4.24 8.37
CA GLY A 45 -2.05 4.67 9.52
C GLY A 45 -0.82 3.78 9.67
N PHE A 46 0.29 4.34 10.17
CA PHE A 46 1.50 3.58 10.47
C PHE A 46 2.05 3.86 11.86
N THR A 47 2.80 2.91 12.41
CA THR A 47 3.54 3.03 13.67
C THR A 47 4.85 2.25 13.63
N ASN A 48 5.88 2.72 14.35
CA ASN A 48 7.07 1.94 14.68
C ASN A 48 7.07 1.40 16.12
N PHE A 49 5.97 1.57 16.87
CA PHE A 49 5.83 1.28 18.31
C PHE A 49 6.81 2.02 19.24
N LYS A 50 7.53 3.02 18.73
CA LYS A 50 8.51 3.84 19.46
C LYS A 50 8.21 5.33 19.33
N GLY A 51 6.94 5.69 19.09
CA GLY A 51 6.47 7.07 18.99
C GLY A 51 6.43 7.65 17.57
N PHE A 52 6.97 6.97 16.56
CA PHE A 52 6.84 7.40 15.15
C PHE A 52 5.54 6.84 14.58
N ASN A 53 4.48 7.66 14.66
CA ASN A 53 3.14 7.31 14.20
C ASN A 53 2.66 8.33 13.18
N GLY A 54 1.96 7.89 12.15
CA GLY A 54 1.51 8.83 11.13
C GLY A 54 0.51 8.25 10.17
N ILE A 55 0.28 9.00 9.10
CA ILE A 55 -0.60 8.64 8.01
C ILE A 55 0.21 8.44 6.75
N SER A 56 -0.22 7.50 5.92
CA SER A 56 0.41 7.23 4.65
C SER A 56 -0.60 7.00 3.54
N PRO A 57 -1.08 8.08 2.88
CA PRO A 57 -1.84 7.95 1.65
C PRO A 57 -0.98 7.29 0.56
N GLU A 58 -1.63 6.46 -0.25
CA GLU A 58 -0.97 5.72 -1.31
C GLU A 58 -1.83 5.59 -2.55
N VAL A 59 -1.18 5.27 -3.66
CA VAL A 59 -1.82 4.84 -4.90
C VAL A 59 -1.05 3.65 -5.45
N SER A 60 -1.77 2.58 -5.77
CA SER A 60 -1.21 1.40 -6.44
C SER A 60 -1.77 1.30 -7.86
N LEU A 61 -0.94 0.89 -8.81
CA LEU A 61 -1.31 0.61 -10.19
C LEU A 61 -1.00 -0.86 -10.48
N GLY A 62 -2.03 -1.66 -10.72
CA GLY A 62 -1.88 -3.05 -11.17
C GLY A 62 -1.55 -3.06 -12.66
N LEU A 63 -0.36 -3.52 -13.01
CA LEU A 63 0.18 -3.41 -14.37
C LEU A 63 -0.33 -4.52 -15.29
N PHE A 64 -0.06 -5.77 -14.91
CA PHE A 64 -0.43 -6.95 -15.69
C PHE A 64 -0.51 -8.19 -14.80
N ARG A 65 -1.26 -9.21 -15.26
CA ARG A 65 -1.37 -10.49 -14.56
C ARG A 65 -0.29 -11.49 -15.01
N ALA A 66 0.45 -12.02 -14.07
CA ALA A 66 1.42 -13.10 -14.24
C ALA A 66 0.84 -14.43 -13.71
N PHE A 67 1.08 -15.52 -14.45
CA PHE A 67 0.65 -16.89 -14.08
C PHE A 67 -0.85 -17.03 -13.78
N ASN A 68 -1.70 -16.15 -14.34
CA ASN A 68 -3.14 -16.07 -14.10
C ASN A 68 -3.57 -15.92 -12.62
N ALA A 69 -2.62 -15.70 -11.70
CA ALA A 69 -2.86 -15.66 -10.26
C ALA A 69 -2.34 -14.38 -9.61
N PHE A 70 -1.23 -13.84 -10.09
CA PHE A 70 -0.57 -12.70 -9.48
C PHE A 70 -0.71 -11.47 -10.35
N THR A 71 -1.09 -10.35 -9.76
CA THR A 71 -1.05 -9.05 -10.42
C THR A 71 0.23 -8.35 -10.02
N VAL A 72 1.09 -8.07 -11.00
CA VAL A 72 2.26 -7.23 -10.77
C VAL A 72 1.78 -5.80 -10.61
N TYR A 73 2.14 -5.15 -9.51
CA TYR A 73 1.75 -3.76 -9.27
C TYR A 73 2.96 -2.89 -8.90
N THR A 74 2.85 -1.62 -9.23
CA THR A 74 3.69 -0.55 -8.68
C THR A 74 2.88 0.25 -7.68
N ARG A 75 3.51 0.74 -6.61
CA ARG A 75 2.86 1.57 -5.61
C ARG A 75 3.74 2.77 -5.30
N TYR A 76 3.09 3.91 -5.20
CA TYR A 76 3.64 5.11 -4.59
C TYR A 76 2.92 5.35 -3.27
N ARG A 77 3.68 5.68 -2.23
CA ARG A 77 3.15 6.02 -0.91
C ARG A 77 3.88 7.25 -0.38
N PHE A 78 3.12 8.21 0.08
CA PHE A 78 3.63 9.32 0.86
C PHE A 78 3.41 8.99 2.33
N ASN A 79 4.40 9.21 3.18
CA ASN A 79 4.32 8.99 4.62
C ASN A 79 4.56 10.32 5.32
N ALA A 80 3.72 10.66 6.28
CA ALA A 80 3.90 11.86 7.11
C ALA A 80 3.53 11.55 8.56
N MET A 81 4.35 12.00 9.50
CA MET A 81 4.02 12.02 10.92
C MET A 81 3.49 13.42 11.29
N PRO A 82 2.17 13.56 11.54
CA PRO A 82 1.59 14.84 11.91
C PRO A 82 2.28 15.42 13.15
N GLY A 83 2.61 16.72 13.11
CA GLY A 83 3.25 17.43 14.22
C GLY A 83 4.78 17.39 14.23
N GLN A 84 5.42 16.58 13.38
CA GLN A 84 6.89 16.56 13.24
C GLN A 84 7.32 17.00 11.84
N LYS A 85 7.85 18.23 11.73
CA LYS A 85 8.38 18.76 10.46
C LYS A 85 9.58 17.94 9.99
N GLY A 86 9.66 17.65 8.69
CA GLY A 86 10.77 16.91 8.08
C GLY A 86 10.70 15.39 8.31
N SER A 87 9.58 14.90 8.84
CA SER A 87 9.30 13.48 9.00
C SER A 87 8.72 12.84 7.73
N GLU A 88 8.44 13.67 6.72
CA GLU A 88 7.79 13.28 5.48
C GLU A 88 8.75 12.51 4.58
N PHE A 89 8.30 11.40 4.00
CA PHE A 89 9.09 10.65 3.05
C PHE A 89 8.24 9.90 2.04
N HIS A 90 8.86 9.62 0.89
CA HIS A 90 8.23 8.99 -0.26
C HIS A 90 8.75 7.56 -0.40
N GLU A 91 7.83 6.61 -0.61
CA GLU A 91 8.14 5.22 -0.89
C GLU A 91 7.62 4.86 -2.29
N PHE A 92 8.48 4.22 -3.08
CA PHE A 92 8.11 3.56 -4.33
C PHE A 92 8.38 2.07 -4.18
N SER A 93 7.42 1.24 -4.55
CA SER A 93 7.56 -0.21 -4.46
C SER A 93 6.95 -0.93 -5.65
N ILE A 94 7.47 -2.12 -5.91
CA ILE A 94 6.95 -3.09 -6.86
C ILE A 94 6.55 -4.31 -6.03
N GLY A 95 5.39 -4.89 -6.31
CA GLY A 95 4.91 -6.05 -5.58
C GLY A 95 4.01 -6.95 -6.40
N LEU A 96 3.60 -8.04 -5.77
CA LEU A 96 2.63 -8.99 -6.31
C LEU A 96 1.37 -8.94 -5.45
N TYR A 97 0.23 -8.83 -6.10
CA TYR A 97 -1.08 -8.93 -5.47
C TYR A 97 -1.73 -10.24 -5.91
N THR A 98 -2.28 -10.98 -4.95
CA THR A 98 -3.14 -12.13 -5.21
C THR A 98 -4.30 -12.10 -4.22
N ASN A 99 -5.42 -12.66 -4.65
CA ASN A 99 -6.60 -12.75 -3.84
C ASN A 99 -6.71 -14.16 -3.26
N PHE A 100 -6.67 -14.28 -1.93
CA PHE A 100 -6.79 -15.56 -1.25
C PHE A 100 -8.24 -15.84 -0.82
N PHE A 101 -8.94 -14.83 -0.29
CA PHE A 101 -10.37 -14.86 0.01
C PHE A 101 -11.00 -13.51 -0.31
N SER A 102 -12.05 -13.51 -1.14
CA SER A 102 -12.84 -12.30 -1.45
C SER A 102 -14.32 -12.59 -1.49
N LEU A 103 -15.11 -11.70 -0.90
CA LEU A 103 -16.54 -11.59 -1.15
C LEU A 103 -16.74 -10.70 -2.38
N ASN A 104 -17.16 -11.32 -3.48
CA ASN A 104 -17.50 -10.61 -4.71
C ASN A 104 -19.02 -10.59 -4.83
N PHE A 105 -19.64 -9.41 -4.67
CA PHE A 105 -21.06 -9.19 -4.94
C PHE A 105 -21.25 -8.76 -6.40
#